data_AF-A0A2E0HCL4-F1
#
_entry.id   AF-A0A2E0HCL4-F1
#
_cell.length_a   1.000
_cell.length_b   1.000
_cell.length_c   1.000
_cell.angle_alpha   90.00
_cell.angle_beta   90.00
_cell.angle_gamma   90.00
#
_symmetry.space_group_name_H-M   'P 1'
#
loop_
_entity.id
_entity.type
_entity.pdbx_description
1 polymer ?
#
loop_
_entity_poly.entity_id
_entity_poly.type
_entity_poly.pdbx_seq_one_letter_code
_entity_poly.pdbx_strand_id
1 'polypeptide(L)'
;MKIRGLPSGSFFCHWGFIVFSLLAVLSGFRIAADSQRWQLAPLWEALLISHQVFLWHLLAALGISLTLTLYLSYLWLTGRWRRLWPEGLPWHGMGSLSRWLNLSGVLLLCLLALTGILTGSESAVSGAGVRDLHHWLAWTMLVYWLVHPLQKLLLWGWRALLWLVRVRRLLPGPALGALVLLLAGGLLLLPYERLWRAGSLTVVATTQAPVLDGQSDDPAWQQAPTSTLYTKLGNDFPGAATPVQVRGVSQGEMVYLLLQWPDPDRSLTHIPLQKQAQGWRPLENGFSRDDEVTYYEDKLALMLARDPLAALLSIHLGRTPILGAPPSRSGRGYHYFSRGMADIWHWQAWRTDSLFQADDDYFSTPGPRVVCQKRYTAGYFKDPALGGGYTSNWDFYDSDGITPRRLPVDGRFTLNPAAQGTAFALNGMRWTDSFPYTVALDHWPAGTLMPSALSKAPLRGDRGDVRARGRWRDGLWTLELARLQDTGSPFDVPLAAGTYLWVALFNHAQTRHSYHLLPLQLRWAP
;
A
#
# COMPACT_ATOMS: atom_id res chain seq x y z
N MET A 1 -25.81 -45.29 -18.25
CA MET A 1 -25.17 -44.07 -18.81
C MET A 1 -23.66 -44.18 -18.63
N LYS A 2 -22.87 -44.34 -19.71
CA LYS A 2 -21.40 -44.43 -19.63
C LYS A 2 -20.85 -43.06 -19.18
N ILE A 3 -20.34 -42.98 -17.95
CA ILE A 3 -19.68 -41.80 -17.38
C ILE A 3 -18.36 -41.60 -18.14
N ARG A 4 -18.33 -40.69 -19.12
CA ARG A 4 -17.14 -40.35 -19.89
C ARG A 4 -16.35 -39.26 -19.14
N GLY A 5 -15.13 -39.56 -18.71
CA GLY A 5 -14.25 -38.59 -18.03
C GLY A 5 -13.77 -37.46 -18.96
N LEU A 6 -13.18 -36.40 -18.36
CA LEU A 6 -12.62 -35.26 -19.08
C LEU A 6 -11.38 -35.66 -19.88
N PRO A 7 -11.17 -35.11 -21.11
CA PRO A 7 -9.87 -35.19 -21.78
C PRO A 7 -8.78 -34.63 -20.88
N SER A 8 -7.61 -35.29 -20.79
CA SER A 8 -6.53 -34.92 -19.87
C SER A 8 -6.14 -33.44 -19.91
N GLY A 9 -6.06 -32.82 -21.09
CA GLY A 9 -5.79 -31.37 -21.23
C GLY A 9 -6.84 -30.47 -20.57
N SER A 10 -8.12 -30.83 -20.64
CA SER A 10 -9.20 -30.09 -19.97
C SER A 10 -9.22 -30.33 -18.46
N PHE A 11 -8.75 -31.49 -18.00
CA PHE A 11 -8.65 -31.82 -16.57
C PHE A 11 -7.60 -30.93 -15.88
N PHE A 12 -6.39 -30.84 -16.45
CA PHE A 12 -5.31 -30.02 -15.88
C PHE A 12 -5.65 -28.52 -15.93
N CYS A 13 -6.24 -28.02 -17.02
CA CYS A 13 -6.68 -26.63 -17.08
C CYS A 13 -7.74 -26.31 -16.01
N HIS A 14 -8.69 -27.23 -15.78
CA HIS A 14 -9.75 -27.04 -14.79
C HIS A 14 -9.23 -27.05 -13.35
N TRP A 15 -8.35 -28.00 -13.00
CA TRP A 15 -7.75 -28.02 -11.66
C TRP A 15 -6.77 -26.87 -11.44
N GLY A 16 -6.00 -26.50 -12.46
CA GLY A 16 -5.19 -25.28 -12.42
C GLY A 16 -6.05 -24.05 -12.16
N PHE A 17 -7.19 -23.95 -12.84
CA PHE A 17 -8.16 -22.88 -12.60
C PHE A 17 -8.67 -22.85 -11.15
N ILE A 18 -9.04 -23.99 -10.57
CA ILE A 18 -9.47 -24.07 -9.17
C ILE A 18 -8.37 -23.57 -8.23
N VAL A 19 -7.14 -24.07 -8.39
CA VAL A 19 -6.01 -23.71 -7.51
C VAL A 19 -5.69 -22.22 -7.60
N PHE A 20 -5.55 -21.69 -8.81
CA PHE A 20 -5.20 -20.28 -8.99
C PHE A 20 -6.35 -19.36 -8.61
N SER A 21 -7.60 -19.73 -8.87
CA SER A 21 -8.75 -18.93 -8.42
C SER A 21 -8.90 -18.92 -6.90
N LEU A 22 -8.61 -20.03 -6.21
CA LEU A 22 -8.50 -20.08 -4.75
C LEU A 22 -7.41 -19.14 -4.23
N LEU A 23 -6.20 -19.22 -4.79
CA LEU A 23 -5.12 -18.31 -4.43
C LEU A 23 -5.48 -16.85 -4.68
N ALA A 24 -6.12 -16.52 -5.81
CA ALA A 24 -6.53 -15.16 -6.15
C ALA A 24 -7.58 -14.62 -5.17
N VAL A 25 -8.56 -15.42 -4.77
CA VAL A 25 -9.57 -15.05 -3.77
C VAL A 25 -8.90 -14.82 -2.42
N LEU A 26 -8.12 -15.78 -1.90
CA LEU A 26 -7.51 -15.66 -0.58
C LEU A 26 -6.53 -14.48 -0.47
N SER A 27 -5.78 -14.20 -1.53
CA SER A 27 -4.88 -13.04 -1.58
C SER A 27 -5.61 -11.73 -1.84
N GLY A 28 -6.58 -11.71 -2.75
CA GLY A 28 -7.34 -10.51 -3.12
C GLY A 28 -8.20 -9.99 -1.97
N PHE A 29 -8.85 -10.88 -1.22
CA PHE A 29 -9.58 -10.49 -0.02
C PHE A 29 -8.66 -9.98 1.10
N ARG A 30 -7.41 -10.47 1.18
CA ARG A 30 -6.43 -9.92 2.13
C ARG A 30 -6.03 -8.49 1.75
N ILE A 31 -5.83 -8.22 0.47
CA ILE A 31 -5.56 -6.85 -0.03
C ILE A 31 -6.76 -5.95 0.28
N ALA A 32 -7.98 -6.41 0.02
CA ALA A 32 -9.18 -5.63 0.28
C ALA A 32 -9.36 -5.31 1.78
N ALA A 33 -9.06 -6.26 2.66
CA ALA A 33 -9.16 -6.12 4.11
C ALA A 33 -8.18 -5.09 4.69
N ASP A 34 -7.12 -4.71 3.98
CA ASP A 34 -6.27 -3.59 4.41
C ASP A 34 -7.01 -2.24 4.34
N SER A 35 -8.03 -2.11 3.48
CA SER A 35 -8.83 -0.89 3.41
C SER A 35 -9.85 -0.80 4.55
N GLN A 36 -10.16 0.41 4.99
CA GLN A 36 -11.19 0.63 6.01
C GLN A 36 -12.61 0.28 5.52
N ARG A 37 -12.83 0.23 4.21
CA ARG A 37 -14.14 0.02 3.60
C ARG A 37 -14.58 -1.44 3.58
N TRP A 38 -13.63 -2.35 3.41
CA TRP A 38 -13.89 -3.78 3.16
C TRP A 38 -13.45 -4.65 4.34
N GLN A 39 -13.82 -4.24 5.56
CA GLN A 39 -13.52 -5.03 6.76
C GLN A 39 -14.25 -6.37 6.72
N LEU A 40 -13.52 -7.45 6.99
CA LEU A 40 -14.06 -8.80 7.01
C LEU A 40 -14.25 -9.27 8.46
N ALA A 41 -15.18 -10.21 8.67
CA ALA A 41 -15.30 -10.81 9.99
C ALA A 41 -14.01 -11.58 10.35
N PRO A 42 -13.58 -11.59 11.62
CA PRO A 42 -12.28 -12.16 12.03
C PRO A 42 -12.05 -13.62 11.59
N LEU A 43 -13.11 -14.44 11.55
CA LEU A 43 -13.03 -15.83 11.10
C LEU A 43 -12.62 -15.95 9.63
N TRP A 44 -13.10 -15.02 8.78
CA TRP A 44 -12.70 -14.99 7.38
C TRP A 44 -11.26 -14.54 7.23
N GLU A 45 -10.82 -13.54 7.99
CA GLU A 45 -9.44 -13.07 7.94
C GLU A 45 -8.41 -14.14 8.30
N ALA A 46 -8.74 -15.07 9.20
CA ALA A 46 -7.85 -16.16 9.58
C ALA A 46 -7.54 -17.14 8.43
N LEU A 47 -8.43 -17.24 7.44
CA LEU A 47 -8.28 -18.12 6.29
C LEU A 47 -7.44 -17.50 5.16
N LEU A 48 -7.29 -16.17 5.17
CA LEU A 48 -6.63 -15.46 4.08
C LEU A 48 -5.11 -15.59 4.17
N ILE A 49 -4.47 -15.66 2.99
CA ILE A 49 -3.02 -15.66 2.86
C ILE A 49 -2.47 -14.42 3.58
N SER A 50 -1.39 -14.61 4.35
CA SER A 50 -0.58 -13.53 4.94
C SER A 50 0.79 -13.53 4.26
N HIS A 51 1.67 -12.55 4.56
CA HIS A 51 3.01 -12.39 3.96
C HIS A 51 2.96 -11.62 2.62
N GLN A 52 3.65 -12.08 1.56
CA GLN A 52 3.79 -11.37 0.27
C GLN A 52 2.53 -11.51 -0.60
N VAL A 53 1.44 -10.93 -0.13
CA VAL A 53 0.10 -11.17 -0.65
C VAL A 53 -0.06 -10.66 -2.08
N PHE A 54 0.54 -9.52 -2.43
CA PHE A 54 0.54 -8.99 -3.79
C PHE A 54 1.23 -9.93 -4.78
N LEU A 55 2.35 -10.56 -4.39
CA LEU A 55 3.04 -11.54 -5.24
C LEU A 55 2.18 -12.79 -5.45
N TRP A 56 1.54 -13.31 -4.40
CA TRP A 56 0.61 -14.43 -4.53
C TRP A 56 -0.57 -14.10 -5.44
N HIS A 57 -1.11 -12.89 -5.32
CA HIS A 57 -2.21 -12.43 -6.17
C HIS A 57 -1.80 -12.32 -7.64
N LEU A 58 -0.60 -11.79 -7.90
CA LEU A 58 -0.01 -11.71 -9.23
C LEU A 58 0.21 -13.11 -9.85
N LEU A 59 0.83 -14.02 -9.11
CA LEU A 59 1.05 -15.39 -9.56
C LEU A 59 -0.28 -16.12 -9.85
N ALA A 60 -1.28 -15.91 -9.01
CA ALA A 60 -2.62 -16.43 -9.21
C ALA A 60 -3.27 -15.86 -10.48
N ALA A 61 -3.17 -14.56 -10.71
CA ALA A 61 -3.68 -13.92 -11.93
C ALA A 61 -3.01 -14.49 -13.19
N LEU A 62 -1.68 -14.61 -13.20
CA LEU A 62 -0.93 -15.22 -14.32
C LEU A 62 -1.36 -16.67 -14.56
N GLY A 63 -1.54 -17.45 -13.50
CA GLY A 63 -2.01 -18.83 -13.58
C GLY A 63 -3.44 -18.95 -14.13
N ILE A 64 -4.36 -18.06 -13.74
CA ILE A 64 -5.71 -17.98 -14.29
C ILE A 64 -5.66 -17.62 -15.77
N SER A 65 -4.90 -16.59 -16.15
CA SER A 65 -4.77 -16.17 -17.55
C SER A 65 -4.21 -17.27 -18.43
N LEU A 66 -3.16 -17.96 -17.97
CA LEU A 66 -2.58 -19.10 -18.67
C LEU A 66 -3.60 -20.23 -18.85
N THR A 67 -4.23 -20.68 -17.77
CA THR A 67 -5.19 -21.80 -17.82
C THR A 67 -6.43 -21.47 -18.67
N LEU A 68 -6.92 -20.24 -18.62
CA LEU A 68 -8.04 -19.76 -19.44
C LEU A 68 -7.65 -19.75 -20.93
N THR A 69 -6.51 -19.16 -21.29
CA THR A 69 -6.08 -19.11 -22.70
C THR A 69 -5.86 -20.50 -23.26
N LEU A 70 -5.31 -21.42 -22.46
CA LEU A 70 -5.15 -22.83 -22.88
C LEU A 70 -6.47 -23.52 -23.13
N TYR A 71 -7.43 -23.32 -22.23
CA TYR A 71 -8.76 -23.89 -22.37
C TYR A 71 -9.48 -23.35 -23.62
N LEU A 72 -9.45 -22.04 -23.84
CA LEU A 72 -10.07 -21.41 -25.01
C LEU A 72 -9.38 -21.84 -26.32
N SER A 73 -8.05 -21.90 -26.33
CA SER A 73 -7.28 -22.37 -27.49
C SER A 73 -7.61 -23.84 -27.80
N TYR A 74 -7.71 -24.70 -26.79
CA TYR A 74 -8.14 -26.08 -26.95
C TYR A 74 -9.53 -26.17 -27.59
N LEU A 75 -10.49 -25.37 -27.13
CA LEU A 75 -11.84 -25.36 -27.69
C LEU A 75 -11.86 -24.89 -29.15
N TRP A 76 -11.06 -23.88 -29.47
CA TRP A 76 -10.95 -23.34 -30.83
C TRP A 76 -10.31 -24.36 -31.78
N LEU A 77 -9.13 -24.89 -31.43
CA LEU A 77 -8.37 -25.84 -32.25
C LEU A 77 -9.11 -27.18 -32.47
N THR A 78 -9.95 -27.59 -31.53
CA THR A 78 -10.74 -28.83 -31.65
C THR A 78 -12.12 -28.61 -32.27
N GLY A 79 -12.46 -27.38 -32.69
CA GLY A 79 -13.79 -27.04 -33.22
C GLY A 79 -14.92 -27.17 -32.19
N ARG A 80 -14.58 -27.22 -30.90
CA ARG A 80 -15.52 -27.45 -29.78
C ARG A 80 -16.07 -26.16 -29.17
N TRP A 81 -15.70 -24.99 -29.69
CA TRP A 81 -16.15 -23.69 -29.17
C TRP A 81 -17.68 -23.56 -29.09
N ARG A 82 -18.43 -24.21 -30.00
CA ARG A 82 -19.91 -24.25 -29.97
C ARG A 82 -20.48 -24.82 -28.68
N ARG A 83 -19.70 -25.57 -27.89
CA ARG A 83 -20.12 -26.09 -26.57
C ARG A 83 -20.23 -25.00 -25.50
N LEU A 84 -19.53 -23.88 -25.65
CA LEU A 84 -19.67 -22.73 -24.76
C LEU A 84 -20.88 -21.86 -25.12
N TRP A 85 -21.33 -21.92 -26.38
CA TRP A 85 -22.43 -21.08 -26.84
C TRP A 85 -23.79 -21.71 -26.46
N PRO A 86 -24.64 -20.99 -25.73
CA PRO A 86 -25.97 -21.49 -25.38
C PRO A 86 -26.89 -21.56 -26.61
N GLU A 87 -27.78 -22.55 -26.63
CA GLU A 87 -28.93 -22.59 -27.54
C GLU A 87 -30.18 -22.22 -26.76
N GLY A 88 -30.90 -21.20 -27.20
CA GLY A 88 -32.11 -20.72 -26.53
C GLY A 88 -31.87 -20.04 -25.17
N LEU A 89 -32.95 -19.69 -24.48
CA LEU A 89 -32.91 -19.01 -23.19
C LEU A 89 -32.62 -20.02 -22.05
N PRO A 90 -32.02 -19.59 -20.92
CA PRO A 90 -31.53 -20.52 -19.89
C PRO A 90 -32.62 -21.37 -19.23
N TRP A 91 -33.87 -20.90 -19.21
CA TRP A 91 -35.03 -21.64 -18.66
C TRP A 91 -35.64 -22.67 -19.63
N HIS A 92 -35.17 -22.76 -20.88
CA HIS A 92 -35.67 -23.75 -21.85
C HIS A 92 -35.18 -25.18 -21.57
N GLY A 93 -34.32 -25.35 -20.57
CA GLY A 93 -33.92 -26.67 -20.10
C GLY A 93 -32.59 -26.63 -19.37
N MET A 94 -32.42 -27.60 -18.49
CA MET A 94 -31.21 -27.85 -17.69
C MET A 94 -29.90 -27.86 -18.50
N GLY A 95 -29.93 -28.33 -19.75
CA GLY A 95 -28.79 -28.32 -20.67
C GLY A 95 -28.44 -26.91 -21.20
N SER A 96 -29.44 -26.08 -21.49
CA SER A 96 -29.23 -24.68 -21.88
C SER A 96 -28.71 -23.87 -20.69
N LEU A 97 -29.30 -24.06 -19.49
CA LEU A 97 -28.83 -23.46 -18.24
C LEU A 97 -27.34 -23.74 -17.98
N SER A 98 -26.88 -24.98 -18.23
CA SER A 98 -25.46 -25.31 -18.03
C SER A 98 -24.52 -24.62 -18.99
N ARG A 99 -24.95 -24.39 -20.24
CA ARG A 99 -24.17 -23.64 -21.22
C ARG A 99 -24.09 -22.16 -20.85
N TRP A 100 -25.22 -21.57 -20.47
CA TRP A 100 -25.26 -20.20 -19.95
C TRP A 100 -24.37 -20.00 -18.72
N LEU A 101 -24.40 -20.94 -17.76
CA LEU A 101 -23.55 -20.89 -16.58
C LEU A 101 -22.06 -21.00 -16.92
N ASN A 102 -21.68 -21.88 -17.86
CA ASN A 102 -20.28 -21.96 -18.29
C ASN A 102 -19.83 -20.67 -19.00
N LEU A 103 -20.68 -20.10 -19.86
CA LEU A 103 -20.39 -18.85 -20.56
C LEU A 103 -20.23 -17.69 -19.55
N SER A 104 -21.13 -17.59 -18.57
CA SER A 104 -21.04 -16.55 -17.54
C SER A 104 -19.77 -16.68 -16.71
N GLY A 105 -19.33 -17.90 -16.40
CA GLY A 105 -18.04 -18.14 -15.73
C GLY A 105 -16.85 -17.65 -16.56
N VAL A 106 -16.83 -17.93 -17.87
CA VAL A 106 -15.77 -17.43 -18.77
C VAL A 106 -15.79 -15.90 -18.85
N LEU A 107 -16.97 -15.29 -19.00
CA LEU A 107 -17.11 -13.83 -19.05
C LEU A 107 -16.68 -13.17 -17.73
N LEU A 108 -17.08 -13.74 -16.59
CA LEU A 108 -16.68 -13.29 -15.27
C LEU A 108 -15.14 -13.29 -15.12
N LEU A 109 -14.47 -14.32 -15.64
CA LEU A 109 -13.01 -14.38 -15.62
C LEU A 109 -12.34 -13.37 -16.53
N CYS A 110 -12.86 -13.15 -17.73
CA CYS A 110 -12.37 -12.09 -18.60
C CYS A 110 -12.53 -10.72 -17.93
N LEU A 111 -13.66 -10.47 -17.27
CA LEU A 111 -13.91 -9.23 -16.53
C LEU A 111 -12.98 -9.08 -15.32
N LEU A 112 -12.76 -10.14 -14.54
CA LEU A 112 -11.79 -10.15 -13.43
C LEU A 112 -10.37 -9.88 -13.93
N ALA A 113 -9.95 -10.52 -15.01
CA ALA A 113 -8.63 -10.29 -15.61
C ALA A 113 -8.47 -8.84 -16.08
N LEU A 114 -9.46 -8.31 -16.80
CA LEU A 114 -9.46 -6.93 -17.28
C LEU A 114 -9.41 -5.92 -16.13
N THR A 115 -10.31 -6.05 -15.16
CA THR A 115 -10.37 -5.15 -14.00
C THR A 115 -9.15 -5.28 -13.10
N GLY A 116 -8.54 -6.47 -13.01
CA GLY A 116 -7.29 -6.70 -12.29
C GLY A 116 -6.10 -6.00 -12.96
N ILE A 117 -5.97 -6.11 -14.30
CA ILE A 117 -4.96 -5.38 -15.08
C ILE A 117 -5.14 -3.86 -14.90
N LEU A 118 -6.37 -3.37 -15.01
CA LEU A 118 -6.66 -1.95 -14.82
C LEU A 118 -6.33 -1.47 -13.41
N THR A 119 -6.64 -2.26 -12.37
CA THR A 119 -6.30 -1.94 -10.97
C THR A 119 -4.79 -1.88 -10.73
N GLY A 120 -4.05 -2.83 -11.32
CA GLY A 120 -2.60 -2.88 -11.23
C GLY A 120 -1.88 -1.81 -12.06
N SER A 121 -2.53 -1.21 -13.06
CA SER A 121 -1.94 -0.12 -13.84
C SER A 121 -1.85 1.17 -13.00
N GLU A 122 -0.73 1.88 -13.05
CA GLU A 122 -0.57 3.19 -12.39
C GLU A 122 -1.14 4.35 -13.25
N SER A 123 -2.36 4.15 -13.76
CA SER A 123 -3.07 5.14 -14.57
C SER A 123 -4.20 5.79 -13.79
N ALA A 124 -4.60 7.01 -14.14
CA ALA A 124 -5.79 7.66 -13.57
C ALA A 124 -7.09 6.83 -13.78
N VAL A 125 -7.11 5.94 -14.79
CA VAL A 125 -8.24 5.04 -15.10
C VAL A 125 -8.38 3.91 -14.07
N SER A 126 -7.34 3.62 -13.28
CA SER A 126 -7.31 2.59 -12.22
C SER A 126 -8.07 2.98 -10.94
N GLY A 127 -9.22 3.64 -11.12
CA GLY A 127 -9.88 4.35 -10.06
C GLY A 127 -10.64 3.46 -9.06
N ALA A 128 -11.19 4.08 -8.00
CA ALA A 128 -11.94 3.39 -6.95
C ALA A 128 -13.09 2.53 -7.50
N GLY A 129 -13.79 3.00 -8.54
CA GLY A 129 -14.86 2.22 -9.19
C GLY A 129 -14.38 0.92 -9.83
N VAL A 130 -13.18 0.90 -10.43
CA VAL A 130 -12.61 -0.33 -11.00
C VAL A 130 -12.23 -1.33 -9.90
N ARG A 131 -11.65 -0.84 -8.79
CA ARG A 131 -11.31 -1.68 -7.64
C ARG A 131 -12.57 -2.26 -6.97
N ASP A 132 -13.59 -1.43 -6.78
CA ASP A 132 -14.89 -1.85 -6.24
C ASP A 132 -15.54 -2.90 -7.13
N LEU A 133 -15.53 -2.68 -8.46
CA LEU A 133 -16.03 -3.65 -9.41
C LEU A 133 -15.23 -4.96 -9.32
N HIS A 134 -13.90 -4.89 -9.30
CA HIS A 134 -13.05 -6.09 -9.14
C HIS A 134 -13.39 -6.86 -7.85
N HIS A 135 -13.59 -6.14 -6.74
CA HIS A 135 -14.00 -6.71 -5.45
C HIS A 135 -15.36 -7.42 -5.53
N TRP A 136 -16.38 -6.78 -6.12
CA TRP A 136 -17.70 -7.40 -6.29
C TRP A 136 -17.70 -8.57 -7.28
N LEU A 137 -16.89 -8.52 -8.33
CA LEU A 137 -16.67 -9.64 -9.23
C LEU A 137 -16.01 -10.82 -8.49
N ALA A 138 -15.12 -10.56 -7.53
CA ALA A 138 -14.52 -11.60 -6.70
C ALA A 138 -15.56 -12.28 -5.77
N TRP A 139 -16.46 -11.51 -5.17
CA TRP A 139 -17.62 -12.08 -4.46
C TRP A 139 -18.54 -12.90 -5.38
N THR A 140 -18.77 -12.42 -6.60
CA THR A 140 -19.57 -13.13 -7.61
C THR A 140 -18.90 -14.45 -7.99
N MET A 141 -17.57 -14.50 -8.04
CA MET A 141 -16.81 -15.74 -8.26
C MET A 141 -17.02 -16.75 -7.13
N LEU A 142 -17.04 -16.31 -5.86
CA LEU A 142 -17.35 -17.21 -4.74
C LEU A 142 -18.76 -17.82 -4.86
N VAL A 143 -19.76 -17.02 -5.24
CA VAL A 143 -21.11 -17.53 -5.51
C VAL A 143 -21.09 -18.52 -6.68
N TYR A 144 -20.35 -18.19 -7.75
CA TYR A 144 -20.19 -19.09 -8.90
C TYR A 144 -19.59 -20.45 -8.50
N TRP A 145 -18.61 -20.48 -7.59
CA TRP A 145 -18.03 -21.73 -7.07
C TRP A 145 -19.03 -22.61 -6.34
N LEU A 146 -20.11 -22.05 -5.80
CA LEU A 146 -21.18 -22.84 -5.18
C LEU A 146 -22.19 -23.31 -6.23
N VAL A 147 -22.64 -22.40 -7.08
CA VAL A 147 -23.69 -22.65 -8.07
C VAL A 147 -23.23 -23.64 -9.15
N HIS A 148 -22.00 -23.50 -9.65
CA HIS A 148 -21.46 -24.34 -10.71
C HIS A 148 -21.46 -25.84 -10.36
N PRO A 149 -20.82 -26.31 -9.27
CA PRO A 149 -20.83 -27.72 -8.91
C PRO A 149 -22.22 -28.19 -8.42
N LEU A 150 -22.98 -27.36 -7.71
CA LEU A 150 -24.34 -27.69 -7.27
C LEU A 150 -25.22 -28.03 -8.48
N GLN A 151 -25.13 -27.25 -9.55
CA GLN A 151 -25.86 -27.54 -10.79
C GLN A 151 -25.52 -28.94 -11.33
N LYS A 152 -24.23 -29.30 -11.36
CA LYS A 152 -23.78 -30.61 -11.86
C LYS A 152 -24.26 -31.76 -10.97
N LEU A 153 -24.26 -31.55 -9.66
CA LEU A 153 -24.82 -32.49 -8.68
C LEU A 153 -26.32 -32.70 -8.88
N LEU A 154 -27.09 -31.63 -9.09
CA LEU A 154 -28.53 -31.72 -9.35
C LEU A 154 -28.84 -32.42 -10.68
N LEU A 155 -27.99 -32.23 -11.70
CA LEU A 155 -28.16 -32.83 -13.03
C LEU A 155 -27.81 -34.33 -13.10
N TRP A 156 -26.71 -34.72 -12.47
CA TRP A 156 -26.08 -36.01 -12.70
C TRP A 156 -25.82 -36.80 -11.41
N GLY A 157 -26.32 -36.31 -10.27
CA GLY A 157 -26.15 -36.90 -8.95
C GLY A 157 -24.69 -36.91 -8.50
N TRP A 158 -24.40 -37.64 -7.41
CA TRP A 158 -23.04 -37.78 -6.87
C TRP A 158 -22.03 -38.32 -7.88
N ARG A 159 -22.48 -39.05 -8.91
CA ARG A 159 -21.64 -39.57 -10.00
C ARG A 159 -21.00 -38.47 -10.84
N ALA A 160 -21.52 -37.24 -10.80
CA ALA A 160 -20.88 -36.07 -11.40
C ALA A 160 -19.49 -35.79 -10.79
N LEU A 161 -19.32 -36.07 -9.49
CA LEU A 161 -18.05 -35.84 -8.78
C LEU A 161 -16.93 -36.73 -9.33
N LEU A 162 -17.25 -37.90 -9.89
CA LEU A 162 -16.27 -38.77 -10.53
C LEU A 162 -15.62 -38.13 -11.76
N TRP A 163 -16.24 -37.10 -12.36
CA TRP A 163 -15.66 -36.36 -13.48
C TRP A 163 -14.48 -35.49 -13.03
N LEU A 164 -14.43 -35.10 -11.76
CA LEU A 164 -13.34 -34.32 -11.16
C LEU A 164 -12.06 -35.13 -10.97
N VAL A 165 -12.13 -36.47 -11.01
CA VAL A 165 -11.01 -37.37 -10.71
C VAL A 165 -10.62 -38.24 -11.91
N ARG A 166 -11.51 -38.40 -12.90
CA ARG A 166 -11.32 -39.34 -14.01
C ARG A 166 -10.67 -38.69 -15.23
N VAL A 167 -9.36 -38.85 -15.35
CA VAL A 167 -8.56 -38.46 -16.53
C VAL A 167 -8.79 -39.45 -17.69
N ARG A 168 -9.07 -38.94 -18.89
CA ARG A 168 -9.11 -39.74 -20.13
C ARG A 168 -7.76 -39.65 -20.86
N ARG A 169 -7.35 -40.74 -21.54
CA ARG A 169 -6.06 -40.86 -22.26
C ARG A 169 -5.74 -39.62 -23.10
N LEU A 170 -4.46 -39.22 -23.07
CA LEU A 170 -3.88 -38.16 -23.89
C LEU A 170 -4.26 -38.39 -25.37
N LEU A 171 -4.95 -37.43 -25.97
CA LEU A 171 -5.04 -37.39 -27.44
C LEU A 171 -3.66 -36.95 -27.96
N PRO A 172 -3.13 -37.58 -29.04
CA PRO A 172 -1.86 -37.21 -29.63
C PRO A 172 -1.99 -35.83 -30.29
N GLY A 173 -1.56 -34.80 -29.56
CA GLY A 173 -1.24 -33.46 -30.05
C GLY A 173 -0.37 -32.65 -29.07
N PRO A 174 0.53 -33.26 -28.27
CA PRO A 174 1.27 -32.57 -27.22
C PRO A 174 2.21 -31.48 -27.76
N ALA A 175 2.75 -31.64 -28.97
CA ALA A 175 3.63 -30.65 -29.59
C ALA A 175 2.90 -29.36 -30.02
N LEU A 176 1.70 -29.48 -30.60
CA LEU A 176 0.87 -28.33 -30.98
C LEU A 176 0.33 -27.61 -29.73
N GLY A 177 -0.05 -28.38 -28.70
CA GLY A 177 -0.44 -27.83 -27.40
C GLY A 177 0.72 -27.13 -26.67
N ALA A 178 1.93 -27.69 -26.71
CA ALA A 178 3.15 -27.09 -26.13
C ALA A 178 3.59 -25.82 -26.87
N LEU A 179 3.45 -25.79 -28.21
CA LEU A 179 3.72 -24.59 -28.99
C LEU A 179 2.69 -23.49 -28.71
N VAL A 180 1.41 -23.84 -28.58
CA VAL A 180 0.35 -22.90 -28.17
C VAL A 180 0.54 -22.44 -26.73
N LEU A 181 1.00 -23.32 -25.82
CA LEU A 181 1.41 -22.98 -24.45
C LEU A 181 2.53 -21.93 -24.42
N LEU A 182 3.57 -22.14 -25.24
CA LEU A 182 4.72 -21.23 -25.36
C LEU A 182 4.33 -19.88 -25.99
N LEU A 183 3.57 -19.91 -27.08
CA LEU A 183 3.13 -18.70 -27.78
C LEU A 183 2.10 -17.90 -26.97
N ALA A 184 1.14 -18.57 -26.32
CA ALA A 184 0.16 -17.92 -25.45
C ALA A 184 0.79 -17.36 -24.17
N GLY A 185 1.73 -18.08 -23.56
CA GLY A 185 2.50 -17.58 -22.42
C GLY A 185 3.33 -16.34 -22.78
N GLY A 186 4.04 -16.38 -23.92
CA GLY A 186 4.81 -15.23 -24.42
C GLY A 186 3.95 -14.01 -24.77
N LEU A 187 2.82 -14.21 -25.46
CA LEU A 187 1.92 -13.11 -25.86
C LEU A 187 1.17 -12.47 -24.68
N LEU A 188 0.94 -13.19 -23.57
CA LEU A 188 0.33 -12.65 -22.34
C LEU A 188 1.33 -11.87 -21.47
N LEU A 189 2.62 -12.21 -21.54
CA LEU A 189 3.68 -11.53 -20.77
C LEU A 189 4.11 -10.20 -21.41
N LEU A 190 4.07 -10.07 -22.74
CA LEU A 190 4.42 -8.83 -23.46
C LEU A 190 3.60 -7.58 -23.05
N PRO A 191 2.26 -7.63 -22.92
CA PRO A 191 1.50 -6.51 -22.37
C PRO A 191 1.76 -6.32 -20.87
N TYR A 192 2.04 -7.38 -20.11
CA TYR A 192 2.38 -7.27 -18.70
C TYR A 192 3.69 -6.50 -18.50
N GLU A 193 4.74 -6.82 -19.25
CA GLU A 193 6.02 -6.10 -19.21
C GLU A 193 5.89 -4.64 -19.66
N ARG A 194 5.02 -4.33 -20.62
CA ARG A 194 4.78 -2.94 -21.05
C ARG A 194 3.97 -2.13 -20.03
N LEU A 195 3.02 -2.78 -19.34
CA LEU A 195 2.16 -2.15 -18.33
C LEU A 195 2.86 -2.01 -16.96
N TRP A 196 3.89 -2.82 -16.69
CA TRP A 196 4.68 -2.81 -15.46
C TRP A 196 6.05 -2.13 -15.61
N ARG A 197 6.24 -1.31 -16.65
CA ARG A 197 7.48 -0.53 -16.77
C ARG A 197 7.50 0.57 -15.72
N ALA A 198 8.61 0.67 -15.01
CA ALA A 198 8.90 1.82 -14.17
C ALA A 198 8.79 3.11 -15.02
N GLY A 199 8.17 4.14 -14.44
CA GLY A 199 8.29 5.48 -14.98
C GLY A 199 9.73 5.97 -14.86
N SER A 200 10.03 7.15 -15.38
CA SER A 200 11.34 7.76 -15.18
C SER A 200 11.21 9.09 -14.46
N LEU A 201 12.16 9.37 -13.56
CA LEU A 201 12.41 10.70 -13.01
C LEU A 201 13.75 11.19 -13.54
N THR A 202 13.75 12.25 -14.33
CA THR A 202 14.99 12.86 -14.81
C THR A 202 15.47 13.89 -13.79
N VAL A 203 16.65 13.66 -13.22
CA VAL A 203 17.39 14.59 -12.38
C VAL A 203 18.26 15.46 -13.29
N VAL A 204 17.94 16.74 -13.36
CA VAL A 204 18.63 17.72 -14.22
C VAL A 204 19.71 18.45 -13.43
N ALA A 205 20.93 18.50 -13.95
CA ALA A 205 21.99 19.28 -13.33
C ALA A 205 21.72 20.79 -13.49
N THR A 206 21.85 21.55 -12.41
CA THR A 206 21.65 23.00 -12.40
C THR A 206 22.87 23.73 -11.84
N THR A 207 23.06 24.97 -12.28
CA THR A 207 24.15 25.83 -11.78
C THR A 207 23.83 26.47 -10.43
N GLN A 208 22.54 26.60 -10.09
CA GLN A 208 22.05 27.13 -8.84
C GLN A 208 21.18 26.08 -8.14
N ALA A 209 21.42 25.90 -6.85
CA ALA A 209 20.60 25.04 -6.00
C ALA A 209 19.26 25.73 -5.68
N PRO A 210 18.16 24.98 -5.59
CA PRO A 210 16.89 25.51 -5.07
C PRO A 210 17.01 25.86 -3.58
N VAL A 211 16.20 26.82 -3.14
CA VAL A 211 16.07 27.22 -1.74
C VAL A 211 14.95 26.39 -1.12
N LEU A 212 15.30 25.52 -0.16
CA LEU A 212 14.33 24.68 0.53
C LEU A 212 13.39 25.50 1.44
N ASP A 213 12.31 26.03 0.87
CA ASP A 213 11.31 26.86 1.55
C ASP A 213 9.86 26.34 1.37
N GLY A 214 9.71 25.23 0.64
CA GLY A 214 8.44 24.60 0.30
C GLY A 214 7.73 25.29 -0.86
N GLN A 215 8.46 25.97 -1.74
CA GLN A 215 7.93 26.59 -2.96
C GLN A 215 8.53 25.94 -4.21
N SER A 216 7.91 26.21 -5.35
CA SER A 216 8.29 25.63 -6.65
C SER A 216 8.69 26.68 -7.67
N ASP A 217 8.89 27.92 -7.25
CA ASP A 217 9.16 29.09 -8.09
C ASP A 217 10.65 29.30 -8.39
N ASP A 218 11.54 28.55 -7.73
CA ASP A 218 12.97 28.59 -8.04
C ASP A 218 13.27 28.29 -9.51
N PRO A 219 14.21 29.02 -10.14
CA PRO A 219 14.62 28.78 -11.53
C PRO A 219 15.13 27.37 -11.81
N ALA A 220 15.67 26.68 -10.81
CA ALA A 220 16.12 25.29 -10.93
C ALA A 220 14.94 24.35 -11.25
N TRP A 221 13.80 24.53 -10.58
CA TRP A 221 12.63 23.68 -10.76
C TRP A 221 11.98 23.81 -12.13
N GLN A 222 12.15 24.95 -12.80
CA GLN A 222 11.60 25.18 -14.15
C GLN A 222 12.36 24.44 -15.25
N GLN A 223 13.59 23.99 -14.97
CA GLN A 223 14.42 23.24 -15.91
C GLN A 223 14.15 21.73 -15.86
N ALA A 224 13.60 21.24 -14.75
CA ALA A 224 13.33 19.82 -14.55
C ALA A 224 11.94 19.41 -15.11
N PRO A 225 11.86 18.34 -15.91
CA PRO A 225 10.57 17.81 -16.34
C PRO A 225 9.79 17.24 -15.14
N THR A 226 8.47 17.45 -15.14
CA THR A 226 7.57 16.83 -14.16
C THR A 226 7.30 15.38 -14.52
N SER A 227 7.56 14.48 -13.58
CA SER A 227 7.06 13.10 -13.59
C SER A 227 5.85 12.99 -12.67
N THR A 228 4.77 12.38 -13.16
CA THR A 228 3.55 12.18 -12.35
C THR A 228 3.37 10.71 -12.04
N LEU A 229 3.21 10.39 -10.76
CA LEU A 229 2.78 9.07 -10.29
C LEU A 229 1.42 9.18 -9.60
N TYR A 230 0.72 8.06 -9.42
CA TYR A 230 -0.59 8.01 -8.78
C TYR A 230 -0.56 7.08 -7.58
N THR A 231 -0.75 7.62 -6.38
CA THR A 231 -0.90 6.80 -5.17
C THR A 231 -2.37 6.43 -4.96
N LYS A 232 -2.64 5.26 -4.40
CA LYS A 232 -3.99 4.71 -4.20
C LYS A 232 -4.22 4.35 -2.75
N LEU A 233 -5.49 4.30 -2.35
CA LEU A 233 -5.91 4.03 -0.97
C LEU A 233 -5.39 5.13 -0.03
N GLY A 234 -5.03 4.78 1.20
CA GLY A 234 -4.74 5.74 2.27
C GLY A 234 -6.01 6.16 3.02
N ASN A 235 -5.81 6.92 4.09
CA ASN A 235 -6.88 7.49 4.89
C ASN A 235 -7.41 8.77 4.24
N ASP A 236 -8.73 8.90 4.07
CA ASP A 236 -9.43 10.13 3.69
C ASP A 236 -8.84 10.96 2.52
N PHE A 237 -8.13 10.33 1.57
CA PHE A 237 -7.78 10.98 0.32
C PHE A 237 -8.99 11.10 -0.60
N PRO A 238 -9.26 12.27 -1.19
CA PRO A 238 -10.38 12.44 -2.09
C PRO A 238 -10.19 11.68 -3.40
N GLY A 239 -11.28 11.11 -3.89
CA GLY A 239 -11.30 10.45 -5.19
C GLY A 239 -10.63 9.08 -5.20
N ALA A 240 -10.12 8.72 -6.37
CA ALA A 240 -9.77 7.34 -6.67
C ALA A 240 -8.28 7.01 -6.50
N ALA A 241 -7.45 8.00 -6.78
CA ALA A 241 -5.99 7.99 -6.68
C ALA A 241 -5.52 9.45 -6.55
N THR A 242 -4.45 9.67 -5.80
CA THR A 242 -3.87 10.99 -5.57
C THR A 242 -2.66 11.17 -6.50
N PRO A 243 -2.69 12.12 -7.44
CA PRO A 243 -1.54 12.42 -8.28
C PRO A 243 -0.43 13.06 -7.45
N VAL A 244 0.80 12.58 -7.63
CA VAL A 244 2.00 13.18 -7.06
C VAL A 244 2.90 13.60 -8.20
N GLN A 245 3.14 14.90 -8.30
CA GLN A 245 4.09 15.48 -9.23
C GLN A 245 5.47 15.48 -8.57
N VAL A 246 6.47 14.98 -9.29
CA VAL A 246 7.84 14.87 -8.82
C VAL A 246 8.77 15.52 -9.84
N ARG A 247 9.67 16.39 -9.39
CA ARG A 247 10.80 16.92 -10.17
C ARG A 247 12.09 16.64 -9.43
N GLY A 248 13.17 16.43 -10.18
CA GLY A 248 14.51 16.21 -9.63
C GLY A 248 15.51 17.16 -10.26
N VAL A 249 16.34 17.79 -9.43
CA VAL A 249 17.52 18.54 -9.87
C VAL A 249 18.74 18.15 -9.05
N SER A 250 19.92 18.42 -9.57
CA SER A 250 21.17 18.26 -8.82
C SER A 250 22.04 19.51 -8.96
N GLN A 251 22.76 19.84 -7.90
CA GLN A 251 23.80 20.86 -7.93
C GLN A 251 25.03 20.27 -7.23
N GLY A 252 26.13 20.14 -7.97
CA GLY A 252 27.28 19.37 -7.49
C GLY A 252 26.89 17.94 -7.12
N GLU A 253 27.20 17.55 -5.88
CA GLU A 253 26.85 16.24 -5.31
C GLU A 253 25.52 16.24 -4.55
N MET A 254 24.82 17.37 -4.47
CA MET A 254 23.52 17.44 -3.82
C MET A 254 22.41 17.15 -4.82
N VAL A 255 21.48 16.28 -4.42
CA VAL A 255 20.26 16.00 -5.17
C VAL A 255 19.09 16.62 -4.43
N TYR A 256 18.20 17.26 -5.19
CA TYR A 256 17.01 17.90 -4.69
C TYR A 256 15.78 17.30 -5.38
N LEU A 257 14.74 17.04 -4.61
CA LEU A 257 13.47 16.53 -5.10
C LEU A 257 12.35 17.49 -4.68
N LEU A 258 11.49 17.85 -5.64
CA LEU A 258 10.27 18.61 -5.40
C LEU A 258 9.08 17.67 -5.59
N LEU A 259 8.25 17.54 -4.57
CA LEU A 259 7.02 16.73 -4.58
C LEU A 259 5.81 17.61 -4.32
N GLN A 260 4.77 17.46 -5.13
CA GLN A 260 3.51 18.19 -4.97
C GLN A 260 2.31 17.26 -5.09
N TRP A 261 1.39 17.33 -4.14
CA TRP A 261 0.16 16.54 -4.15
C TRP A 261 -1.02 17.34 -3.57
N PRO A 262 -2.24 17.09 -4.07
CA PRO A 262 -3.43 17.71 -3.51
C PRO A 262 -3.78 17.06 -2.16
N ASP A 263 -4.08 17.90 -1.19
CA ASP A 263 -4.58 17.51 0.12
C ASP A 263 -5.57 18.59 0.61
N PRO A 264 -6.88 18.28 0.73
CA PRO A 264 -7.88 19.27 1.07
C PRO A 264 -7.63 19.89 2.45
N ASP A 265 -6.96 19.16 3.33
CA ASP A 265 -6.75 19.54 4.71
C ASP A 265 -5.26 19.75 5.00
N ARG A 266 -4.97 20.68 5.91
CA ARG A 266 -3.61 20.87 6.43
C ARG A 266 -3.54 20.21 7.81
N SER A 267 -3.23 18.93 7.86
CA SER A 267 -3.27 18.18 9.12
C SER A 267 -1.92 18.24 9.83
N LEU A 268 -1.85 19.03 10.90
CA LEU A 268 -0.66 19.15 11.76
C LEU A 268 -0.85 18.56 13.16
N THR A 269 -2.10 18.26 13.52
CA THR A 269 -2.47 17.80 14.85
C THR A 269 -2.02 16.36 15.07
N HIS A 270 -1.16 16.13 16.05
CA HIS A 270 -0.71 14.80 16.43
C HIS A 270 -1.18 14.47 17.85
N ILE A 271 -2.14 13.54 17.97
CA ILE A 271 -2.65 12.90 19.20
C ILE A 271 -2.74 13.91 20.36
N PRO A 272 -3.59 14.94 20.26
CA PRO A 272 -3.60 16.03 21.23
C PRO A 272 -4.02 15.49 22.60
N LEU A 273 -3.45 16.07 23.65
CA LEU A 273 -3.75 15.72 25.03
C LEU A 273 -4.90 16.61 25.51
N GLN A 274 -6.00 16.01 25.96
CA GLN A 274 -7.13 16.71 26.54
C GLN A 274 -7.12 16.61 28.06
N LYS A 275 -7.21 17.74 28.74
CA LYS A 275 -7.41 17.82 30.18
C LYS A 275 -8.81 17.33 30.54
N GLN A 276 -8.87 16.37 31.44
CA GLN A 276 -10.08 15.86 32.06
C GLN A 276 -10.08 16.19 33.56
N ALA A 277 -11.20 15.93 34.23
CA ALA A 277 -11.30 16.13 35.69
C ALA A 277 -10.27 15.31 36.48
N GLN A 278 -9.87 14.14 35.98
CA GLN A 278 -9.00 13.19 36.67
C GLN A 278 -7.54 13.17 36.16
N GLY A 279 -7.21 13.95 35.13
CA GLY A 279 -5.88 13.91 34.51
C GLY A 279 -5.88 14.33 33.04
N TRP A 280 -4.85 13.94 32.30
CA TRP A 280 -4.77 14.17 30.86
C TRP A 280 -5.05 12.89 30.10
N ARG A 281 -5.76 12.99 28.98
CA ARG A 281 -6.06 11.84 28.12
C ARG A 281 -5.69 12.17 26.67
N PRO A 282 -5.00 11.28 25.94
CA PRO A 282 -4.80 11.45 24.51
C PRO A 282 -6.13 11.34 23.76
N LEU A 283 -6.38 12.25 22.82
CA LEU A 283 -7.42 12.06 21.82
C LEU A 283 -6.88 11.16 20.72
N GLU A 284 -7.53 10.02 20.54
CA GLU A 284 -7.15 9.01 19.56
C GLU A 284 -8.37 8.36 18.92
N ASN A 285 -8.17 7.86 17.70
CA ASN A 285 -9.00 6.91 16.98
C ASN A 285 -8.11 5.78 16.43
N GLY A 286 -7.48 5.02 17.34
CA GLY A 286 -6.75 3.81 16.97
C GLY A 286 -5.25 3.82 17.19
N PHE A 287 -4.69 4.87 17.78
CA PHE A 287 -3.29 4.89 18.20
C PHE A 287 -2.92 3.71 19.14
N SER A 288 -3.81 3.30 20.05
CA SER A 288 -3.63 2.13 20.93
C SER A 288 -3.51 0.80 20.18
N ARG A 289 -3.86 0.75 18.89
CA ARG A 289 -3.67 -0.38 17.97
C ARG A 289 -2.71 -0.07 16.82
N ASP A 290 -1.94 1.01 16.90
CA ASP A 290 -1.03 1.48 15.84
C ASP A 290 -1.76 1.78 14.50
N ASP A 291 -3.00 2.26 14.57
CA ASP A 291 -3.87 2.59 13.43
C ASP A 291 -4.69 3.87 13.67
N GLU A 292 -4.03 4.94 14.16
CA GLU A 292 -4.64 6.28 14.31
C GLU A 292 -4.95 6.90 12.95
N VAL A 293 -6.16 7.48 12.81
CA VAL A 293 -6.73 7.95 11.54
C VAL A 293 -7.51 9.26 11.67
N THR A 294 -7.42 9.93 12.81
CA THR A 294 -8.13 11.18 13.06
C THR A 294 -7.16 12.26 13.51
N TYR A 295 -6.37 11.99 14.54
CA TYR A 295 -5.45 12.96 15.12
C TYR A 295 -4.00 12.59 14.82
N TYR A 296 -3.65 12.58 13.55
CA TYR A 296 -2.27 12.43 13.11
C TYR A 296 -1.91 13.54 12.13
N GLU A 297 -0.63 13.87 12.04
CA GLU A 297 -0.15 14.85 11.05
C GLU A 297 -0.08 14.21 9.65
N ASP A 298 -0.09 15.06 8.63
CA ASP A 298 0.22 14.65 7.26
C ASP A 298 1.68 14.23 7.17
N LYS A 299 1.94 13.23 6.34
CA LYS A 299 3.29 12.71 6.15
C LYS A 299 3.51 12.29 4.71
N LEU A 300 4.78 12.20 4.35
CA LEU A 300 5.24 11.59 3.12
C LEU A 300 6.39 10.65 3.45
N ALA A 301 6.32 9.42 2.97
CA ALA A 301 7.46 8.52 2.94
C ALA A 301 7.94 8.36 1.50
N LEU A 302 9.25 8.44 1.31
CA LEU A 302 9.94 8.19 0.05
C LEU A 302 10.83 6.97 0.26
N MET A 303 10.74 5.98 -0.62
CA MET A 303 11.58 4.78 -0.56
C MET A 303 12.53 4.73 -1.75
N LEU A 304 13.81 4.44 -1.48
CA LEU A 304 14.86 4.25 -2.47
C LEU A 304 15.36 2.81 -2.44
N ALA A 305 15.48 2.20 -3.62
CA ALA A 305 16.05 0.86 -3.76
C ALA A 305 16.72 0.65 -5.12
N ARG A 306 17.57 -0.39 -5.22
CA ARG A 306 18.18 -0.82 -6.49
C ARG A 306 17.37 -1.86 -7.25
N ASP A 307 16.42 -2.52 -6.58
CA ASP A 307 15.56 -3.55 -7.17
C ASP A 307 14.21 -2.92 -7.56
N PRO A 308 13.76 -2.99 -8.84
CA PRO A 308 12.46 -2.45 -9.26
C PRO A 308 11.26 -3.14 -8.61
N LEU A 309 11.46 -4.28 -7.94
CA LEU A 309 10.41 -5.01 -7.23
C LEU A 309 10.41 -4.73 -5.71
N ALA A 310 11.23 -3.80 -5.23
CA ALA A 310 11.43 -3.55 -3.80
C ALA A 310 10.12 -3.30 -3.03
N ALA A 311 9.19 -2.51 -3.57
CA ALA A 311 7.89 -2.30 -2.94
C ALA A 311 7.06 -3.58 -2.83
N LEU A 312 7.03 -4.40 -3.89
CA LEU A 312 6.30 -5.67 -3.88
C LEU A 312 6.88 -6.65 -2.85
N LEU A 313 8.20 -6.66 -2.73
CA LEU A 313 8.93 -7.58 -1.85
C LEU A 313 8.94 -7.12 -0.39
N SER A 314 8.76 -5.83 -0.12
CA SER A 314 8.78 -5.27 1.23
C SER A 314 7.43 -5.28 1.94
N ILE A 315 6.31 -5.50 1.22
CA ILE A 315 4.96 -5.45 1.80
C ILE A 315 4.52 -6.84 2.24
N HIS A 316 4.30 -6.98 3.55
CA HIS A 316 3.83 -8.24 4.14
C HIS A 316 2.52 -8.03 4.92
N LEU A 317 1.39 -8.32 4.28
CA LEU A 317 0.05 -8.07 4.85
C LEU A 317 -0.41 -9.20 5.79
N GLY A 318 -1.34 -8.85 6.69
CA GLY A 318 -2.01 -9.73 7.64
C GLY A 318 -1.49 -9.60 9.07
N ARG A 319 -2.24 -10.17 10.02
CA ARG A 319 -1.98 -10.01 11.46
C ARG A 319 -0.67 -10.66 11.92
N THR A 320 -0.27 -11.78 11.33
CA THR A 320 0.94 -12.54 11.72
C THR A 320 1.75 -12.93 10.49
N PRO A 321 2.35 -11.96 9.78
CA PRO A 321 3.01 -12.23 8.50
C PRO A 321 4.44 -12.75 8.68
N ILE A 322 4.95 -12.82 9.92
CA ILE A 322 6.23 -13.44 10.28
C ILE A 322 5.93 -14.52 11.32
N LEU A 323 6.32 -15.76 11.04
CA LEU A 323 6.13 -16.87 11.97
C LEU A 323 6.95 -16.63 13.26
N GLY A 324 6.31 -16.76 14.42
CA GLY A 324 6.95 -16.60 15.74
C GLY A 324 7.20 -15.15 16.19
N ALA A 325 6.94 -14.16 15.34
CA ALA A 325 7.03 -12.75 15.73
C ALA A 325 5.72 -12.25 16.36
N PRO A 326 5.75 -11.13 17.12
CA PRO A 326 4.53 -10.50 17.61
C PRO A 326 3.55 -10.16 16.47
N PRO A 327 2.23 -10.34 16.69
CA PRO A 327 1.23 -9.93 15.71
C PRO A 327 1.28 -8.42 15.49
N SER A 328 1.03 -7.99 14.25
CA SER A 328 0.85 -6.58 13.92
C SER A 328 -0.34 -6.04 14.69
N ARG A 329 -0.12 -5.01 15.53
CA ARG A 329 -1.15 -4.42 16.39
C ARG A 329 -2.29 -3.80 15.59
N SER A 330 -1.98 -3.26 14.41
CA SER A 330 -2.98 -2.72 13.48
C SER A 330 -3.70 -3.81 12.69
N GLY A 331 -3.19 -5.06 12.71
CA GLY A 331 -3.69 -6.17 11.88
C GLY A 331 -3.30 -6.08 10.40
N ARG A 332 -2.74 -4.96 9.96
CA ARG A 332 -2.47 -4.65 8.55
C ARG A 332 -1.29 -5.44 8.00
N GLY A 333 -0.22 -5.55 8.78
CA GLY A 333 1.02 -6.20 8.34
C GLY A 333 2.27 -5.54 8.86
N TYR A 334 3.39 -5.82 8.18
CA TYR A 334 4.70 -5.23 8.41
C TYR A 334 5.38 -4.90 7.07
N HIS A 335 6.34 -3.97 7.13
CA HIS A 335 7.32 -3.77 6.08
C HIS A 335 8.66 -4.39 6.49
N TYR A 336 9.23 -5.23 5.64
CA TYR A 336 10.56 -5.82 5.82
C TYR A 336 11.03 -6.51 4.54
N PHE A 337 12.33 -6.76 4.42
CA PHE A 337 12.89 -7.61 3.37
C PHE A 337 13.30 -8.97 3.90
N SER A 338 13.24 -10.02 3.08
CA SER A 338 13.86 -11.30 3.45
C SER A 338 15.39 -11.26 3.34
N ARG A 339 15.91 -10.43 2.41
CA ARG A 339 17.32 -10.10 2.18
C ARG A 339 17.42 -8.73 1.54
N GLY A 340 18.51 -8.01 1.81
CA GLY A 340 18.73 -6.66 1.29
C GLY A 340 18.01 -5.60 2.11
N MET A 341 17.86 -4.42 1.53
CA MET A 341 17.33 -3.23 2.20
C MET A 341 16.74 -2.24 1.21
N ALA A 342 15.96 -1.31 1.74
CA ALA A 342 15.60 -0.07 1.07
C ALA A 342 15.76 1.09 2.05
N ASP A 343 16.18 2.22 1.53
CA ASP A 343 16.34 3.49 2.24
C ASP A 343 14.98 4.21 2.23
N ILE A 344 14.61 4.85 3.35
CA ILE A 344 13.29 5.43 3.63
C ILE A 344 13.45 6.83 4.21
N TRP A 345 13.07 7.85 3.44
CA TRP A 345 12.95 9.21 3.96
C TRP A 345 11.52 9.45 4.43
N HIS A 346 11.35 9.86 5.67
CA HIS A 346 10.03 10.04 6.28
C HIS A 346 9.83 11.49 6.75
N TRP A 347 9.17 12.27 5.90
CA TRP A 347 8.75 13.63 6.21
C TRP A 347 7.43 13.63 7.00
N GLN A 348 7.38 14.45 8.04
CA GLN A 348 6.26 14.58 8.97
C GLN A 348 5.96 16.07 9.12
N ALA A 349 4.73 16.46 8.75
CA ALA A 349 4.34 17.86 8.51
C ALA A 349 4.55 18.78 9.72
N TRP A 350 4.65 18.23 10.92
CA TRP A 350 5.13 18.96 12.08
C TRP A 350 6.46 18.43 12.62
N ARG A 351 6.53 17.14 12.95
CA ARG A 351 7.62 16.59 13.78
C ARG A 351 9.01 16.72 13.16
N THR A 352 9.14 16.57 11.85
CA THR A 352 10.42 16.72 11.14
C THR A 352 10.46 18.01 10.32
N ASP A 353 9.33 18.46 9.78
CA ASP A 353 9.26 19.72 9.03
C ASP A 353 9.66 20.95 9.87
N SER A 354 9.27 20.99 11.15
CA SER A 354 9.67 22.04 12.10
C SER A 354 11.17 22.08 12.38
N LEU A 355 11.90 21.04 11.99
CA LEU A 355 13.34 20.90 12.09
C LEU A 355 14.06 21.12 10.76
N PHE A 356 13.33 21.44 9.68
CA PHE A 356 13.85 21.53 8.30
C PHE A 356 14.49 20.22 7.80
N GLN A 357 13.94 19.07 8.23
CA GLN A 357 14.47 17.74 7.94
C GLN A 357 13.36 16.73 7.63
N ALA A 358 13.72 15.60 7.05
CA ALA A 358 12.95 14.36 7.12
C ALA A 358 13.73 13.37 8.00
N ASP A 359 13.04 12.40 8.61
CA ASP A 359 13.73 11.28 9.25
C ASP A 359 14.39 10.41 8.18
N ASP A 360 15.67 10.07 8.36
CA ASP A 360 16.32 9.01 7.59
C ASP A 360 16.14 7.66 8.31
N ASP A 361 15.54 6.71 7.61
CA ASP A 361 15.15 5.41 8.10
C ASP A 361 15.45 4.35 7.03
N TYR A 362 15.33 3.07 7.36
CA TYR A 362 15.50 2.01 6.37
C TYR A 362 14.62 0.79 6.66
N PHE A 363 14.32 0.05 5.60
CA PHE A 363 13.78 -1.30 5.66
C PHE A 363 14.89 -2.32 5.50
N SER A 364 14.89 -3.35 6.34
CA SER A 364 15.83 -4.48 6.25
C SER A 364 15.15 -5.78 6.70
N THR A 365 15.94 -6.81 6.98
CA THR A 365 15.46 -8.05 7.59
C THR A 365 14.85 -7.81 8.96
N PRO A 366 13.79 -8.57 9.35
CA PRO A 366 13.16 -8.39 10.65
C PRO A 366 14.16 -8.49 11.80
N GLY A 367 14.14 -7.49 12.68
CA GLY A 367 14.97 -7.44 13.88
C GLY A 367 14.38 -8.29 15.01
N PRO A 368 15.15 -8.51 16.09
CA PRO A 368 14.63 -9.20 17.26
C PRO A 368 13.53 -8.37 17.95
N ARG A 369 12.60 -9.06 18.62
CA ARG A 369 11.63 -8.40 19.50
C ARG A 369 12.36 -7.81 20.70
N VAL A 370 12.28 -6.49 20.89
CA VAL A 370 12.75 -5.82 22.11
C VAL A 370 11.62 -5.80 23.14
N VAL A 371 11.80 -6.50 24.27
CA VAL A 371 10.75 -6.69 25.30
C VAL A 371 10.19 -5.37 25.83
N CYS A 372 11.05 -4.36 25.98
CA CYS A 372 10.67 -3.04 26.51
C CYS A 372 9.99 -2.13 25.46
N GLN A 373 9.93 -2.53 24.19
CA GLN A 373 9.25 -1.78 23.15
C GLN A 373 7.83 -2.31 22.95
N LYS A 374 6.83 -1.43 23.09
CA LYS A 374 5.41 -1.79 22.89
C LYS A 374 5.12 -2.21 21.46
N ARG A 375 5.78 -1.60 20.47
CA ARG A 375 5.59 -1.87 19.04
C ARG A 375 6.76 -2.68 18.50
N TYR A 376 6.46 -3.79 17.85
CA TYR A 376 7.41 -4.51 17.00
C TYR A 376 7.37 -3.90 15.60
N THR A 377 8.51 -3.41 15.10
CA THR A 377 8.59 -2.72 13.79
C THR A 377 9.02 -3.66 12.66
N ALA A 378 9.29 -4.93 12.98
CA ALA A 378 9.83 -5.92 12.05
C ALA A 378 11.12 -5.43 11.37
N GLY A 379 11.05 -5.06 10.09
CA GLY A 379 12.19 -4.61 9.30
C GLY A 379 12.34 -3.11 9.21
N TYR A 380 11.45 -2.31 9.80
CA TYR A 380 11.55 -0.86 9.80
C TYR A 380 12.41 -0.36 10.96
N PHE A 381 13.51 0.29 10.61
CA PHE A 381 14.52 0.82 11.53
C PHE A 381 14.79 2.29 11.23
N LYS A 382 15.37 2.94 12.22
CA LYS A 382 15.85 4.32 12.11
C LYS A 382 17.35 4.28 11.92
N ASP A 383 17.87 5.23 11.16
CA ASP A 383 19.31 5.37 11.00
C ASP A 383 19.97 5.76 12.35
N PRO A 384 21.27 5.47 12.52
CA PRO A 384 22.01 5.90 13.68
C PRO A 384 21.88 7.42 13.93
N ALA A 385 21.54 7.79 15.17
CA ALA A 385 21.38 9.19 15.55
C ALA A 385 22.36 9.57 16.66
N LEU A 386 22.93 10.77 16.57
CA LEU A 386 23.79 11.40 17.57
C LEU A 386 23.03 12.38 18.50
N GLY A 387 21.71 12.48 18.34
CA GLY A 387 20.81 13.28 19.17
C GLY A 387 19.79 14.10 18.37
N GLY A 388 19.07 14.98 19.07
CA GLY A 388 18.03 15.82 18.49
C GLY A 388 16.69 15.10 18.30
N GLY A 389 15.95 15.54 17.27
CA GLY A 389 14.63 15.03 16.89
C GLY A 389 13.52 15.49 17.82
N TYR A 390 12.55 14.59 18.00
CA TYR A 390 11.31 14.85 18.72
C TYR A 390 10.97 13.71 19.68
N THR A 391 10.02 13.93 20.58
CA THR A 391 9.51 12.91 21.50
C THR A 391 8.05 13.16 21.84
N SER A 392 7.36 12.14 22.33
CA SER A 392 6.02 12.31 22.87
C SER A 392 6.05 13.04 24.22
N ASN A 393 5.02 13.81 24.50
CA ASN A 393 4.80 14.54 25.75
C ASN A 393 4.19 13.64 26.83
N TRP A 394 4.62 12.38 26.91
CA TRP A 394 4.26 11.41 27.95
C TRP A 394 5.39 10.40 28.10
N ASP A 395 5.51 9.79 29.28
CA ASP A 395 6.44 8.68 29.51
C ASP A 395 5.87 7.35 29.05
N PHE A 396 4.64 7.06 29.47
CA PHE A 396 3.94 5.84 29.13
C PHE A 396 2.60 6.18 28.50
N TYR A 397 2.37 5.62 27.32
CA TYR A 397 1.08 5.73 26.67
C TYR A 397 0.04 4.83 27.34
N ASP A 398 -1.11 5.41 27.62
CA ASP A 398 -2.33 4.74 28.04
C ASP A 398 -3.53 5.53 27.46
N SER A 399 -4.50 4.83 26.89
CA SER A 399 -5.68 5.43 26.26
C SER A 399 -6.64 6.04 27.27
N ASP A 400 -6.61 5.61 28.52
CA ASP A 400 -7.54 6.03 29.57
C ASP A 400 -6.98 7.20 30.40
N GLY A 401 -5.66 7.38 30.43
CA GLY A 401 -5.04 8.53 31.07
C GLY A 401 -3.51 8.49 31.06
N ILE A 402 -2.88 9.63 30.80
CA ILE A 402 -1.42 9.80 30.79
C ILE A 402 -0.97 10.86 31.79
N THR A 403 0.31 10.80 32.13
CA THR A 403 1.01 11.91 32.79
C THR A 403 1.84 12.64 31.74
N PRO A 404 1.60 13.95 31.49
CA PRO A 404 2.42 14.70 30.56
C PRO A 404 3.85 14.81 31.04
N ARG A 405 4.81 14.95 30.12
CA ARG A 405 6.20 15.27 30.49
C ARG A 405 6.38 16.75 30.77
N ARG A 406 5.67 17.60 30.05
CA ARG A 406 5.85 19.05 30.03
C ARG A 406 4.51 19.78 29.86
N LEU A 407 4.44 20.96 30.45
CA LEU A 407 3.37 21.94 30.28
C LEU A 407 3.90 23.15 29.49
N PRO A 408 3.08 23.84 28.69
CA PRO A 408 3.49 25.02 27.94
C PRO A 408 3.76 26.21 28.86
N VAL A 409 4.78 27.03 28.53
CA VAL A 409 5.15 28.23 29.31
C VAL A 409 4.06 29.31 29.25
N ASP A 410 3.51 29.54 28.06
CA ASP A 410 2.41 30.45 27.83
C ASP A 410 1.28 29.64 27.18
N GLY A 411 0.01 29.80 27.58
CA GLY A 411 -1.16 29.08 27.04
C GLY A 411 -1.41 29.20 25.52
N ARG A 412 -0.44 29.72 24.76
CA ARG A 412 -0.32 29.74 23.29
C ARG A 412 -0.48 28.37 22.64
N PHE A 413 -0.14 27.30 23.35
CA PHE A 413 -0.30 25.92 22.87
C PHE A 413 -1.52 25.23 23.46
N THR A 414 -2.43 25.98 24.09
CA THR A 414 -3.63 25.42 24.69
C THR A 414 -4.88 25.95 24.03
N LEU A 415 -5.77 25.04 23.62
CA LEU A 415 -7.05 25.37 23.02
C LEU A 415 -8.17 24.92 23.95
N ASN A 416 -9.22 25.74 24.09
CA ASN A 416 -10.47 25.32 24.70
C ASN A 416 -11.42 24.85 23.58
N PRO A 417 -11.77 23.56 23.48
CA PRO A 417 -12.66 23.03 22.45
C PRO A 417 -14.02 23.73 22.40
N ALA A 418 -14.51 24.18 23.55
CA ALA A 418 -15.78 24.91 23.65
C ALA A 418 -15.77 26.22 22.85
N ALA A 419 -14.60 26.77 22.55
CA ALA A 419 -14.44 28.01 21.78
C ALA A 419 -14.19 27.78 20.27
N GLN A 420 -13.86 26.57 19.82
CA GLN A 420 -13.40 26.31 18.43
C GLN A 420 -14.17 25.21 17.67
N GLY A 421 -15.11 24.50 18.32
CA GLY A 421 -15.83 23.39 17.67
C GLY A 421 -14.92 22.19 17.41
N THR A 422 -15.28 21.33 16.46
CA THR A 422 -14.59 20.05 16.19
C THR A 422 -13.38 20.17 15.24
N ALA A 423 -13.18 21.31 14.58
CA ALA A 423 -12.08 21.52 13.64
C ALA A 423 -11.03 22.47 14.27
N PHE A 424 -9.94 21.89 14.78
CA PHE A 424 -8.82 22.65 15.34
C PHE A 424 -7.48 22.16 14.78
N ALA A 425 -6.54 23.09 14.60
CA ALA A 425 -5.16 22.77 14.25
C ALA A 425 -4.29 23.01 15.47
N LEU A 426 -3.77 21.94 16.07
CA LEU A 426 -2.87 22.01 17.21
C LEU A 426 -1.48 21.49 16.82
N ASN A 427 -0.62 22.42 16.45
CA ASN A 427 0.78 22.15 16.17
C ASN A 427 1.48 21.59 17.42
N GLY A 428 2.55 20.81 17.24
CA GLY A 428 3.38 20.41 18.38
C GLY A 428 4.05 21.60 19.09
N MET A 429 4.78 21.26 20.15
CA MET A 429 5.40 22.23 21.06
C MET A 429 6.92 22.08 21.01
N ARG A 430 7.66 23.19 21.03
CA ARG A 430 9.12 23.10 21.19
C ARG A 430 9.47 22.79 22.64
N TRP A 431 10.55 22.07 22.86
CA TRP A 431 11.03 21.74 24.20
C TRP A 431 11.32 23.00 25.03
N THR A 432 11.82 24.05 24.38
CA THR A 432 12.12 25.36 24.98
C THR A 432 10.88 26.16 25.36
N ASP A 433 9.73 25.89 24.73
CA ASP A 433 8.49 26.63 24.94
C ASP A 433 7.61 25.99 26.03
N SER A 434 8.23 25.11 26.84
CA SER A 434 7.56 24.32 27.87
C SER A 434 8.45 24.14 29.09
N PHE A 435 7.86 23.76 30.22
CA PHE A 435 8.54 23.42 31.47
C PHE A 435 8.11 22.02 31.96
N PRO A 436 8.90 21.33 32.81
CA PRO A 436 8.56 20.01 33.31
C PRO A 436 7.20 19.98 34.01
N TYR A 437 6.40 18.96 33.72
CA TYR A 437 5.09 18.77 34.36
C TYR A 437 5.26 18.51 35.85
N THR A 438 4.44 19.18 36.66
CA THR A 438 4.17 18.81 38.05
C THR A 438 2.68 19.00 38.34
N VAL A 439 2.13 18.20 39.26
CA VAL A 439 0.72 18.32 39.66
C VAL A 439 0.42 19.73 40.20
N ALA A 440 1.38 20.34 40.90
CA ALA A 440 1.24 21.68 41.46
C ALA A 440 1.15 22.79 40.40
N LEU A 441 1.56 22.55 39.16
CA LEU A 441 1.51 23.54 38.06
C LEU A 441 0.38 23.24 37.05
N ASP A 442 -0.36 22.15 37.24
CA ASP A 442 -1.44 21.73 36.34
C ASP A 442 -2.80 22.32 36.77
N HIS A 443 -2.94 23.63 36.55
CA HIS A 443 -4.17 24.38 36.86
C HIS A 443 -5.09 24.56 35.64
N TRP A 444 -4.90 23.75 34.59
CA TRP A 444 -5.65 23.87 33.36
C TRP A 444 -7.10 23.42 33.53
N PRO A 445 -8.09 24.16 32.97
CA PRO A 445 -9.49 23.76 33.04
C PRO A 445 -9.72 22.47 32.22
N ALA A 446 -10.70 21.67 32.65
CA ALA A 446 -11.15 20.52 31.88
C ALA A 446 -11.59 20.95 30.46
N GLY A 447 -11.29 20.13 29.47
CA GLY A 447 -11.45 20.42 28.05
C GLY A 447 -10.19 20.96 27.39
N THR A 448 -9.27 21.59 28.13
CA THR A 448 -8.02 22.15 27.57
C THR A 448 -7.27 21.13 26.73
N LEU A 449 -6.90 21.49 25.50
CA LEU A 449 -6.05 20.69 24.63
C LEU A 449 -4.60 21.14 24.73
N MET A 450 -3.65 20.21 24.63
CA MET A 450 -2.22 20.47 24.60
C MET A 450 -1.54 19.55 23.58
N PRO A 451 -0.46 19.97 22.91
CA PRO A 451 0.19 19.12 21.92
C PRO A 451 0.90 17.94 22.58
N SER A 452 0.91 16.81 21.88
CA SER A 452 1.68 15.64 22.33
C SER A 452 3.06 15.51 21.73
N ALA A 453 3.38 16.23 20.66
CA ALA A 453 4.69 16.16 20.03
C ALA A 453 5.59 17.28 20.57
N LEU A 454 6.74 16.89 21.11
CA LEU A 454 7.79 17.80 21.60
C LEU A 454 8.97 17.78 20.63
N SER A 455 9.26 18.92 19.98
CA SER A 455 10.46 19.10 19.17
C SER A 455 11.64 19.52 20.05
N LYS A 456 12.80 18.85 19.94
CA LYS A 456 13.98 19.13 20.77
C LYS A 456 14.99 20.02 20.04
N ALA A 457 15.52 19.51 18.94
CA ALA A 457 16.53 20.14 18.09
C ALA A 457 16.61 19.34 16.77
N PRO A 458 17.25 19.87 15.72
CA PRO A 458 17.51 19.09 14.50
C PRO A 458 18.20 17.75 14.80
N LEU A 459 17.84 16.71 14.05
CA LEU A 459 18.48 15.40 14.07
C LEU A 459 19.94 15.54 13.64
N ARG A 460 20.82 14.76 14.27
CA ARG A 460 22.26 14.73 14.00
C ARG A 460 22.73 13.30 13.73
N GLY A 461 23.82 13.19 12.97
CA GLY A 461 24.29 11.90 12.44
C GLY A 461 23.48 11.50 11.22
N ASP A 462 23.72 10.27 10.77
CA ASP A 462 23.10 9.61 9.61
C ASP A 462 21.60 9.92 9.46
N ARG A 463 20.85 9.73 10.55
CA ARG A 463 19.40 10.00 10.62
C ARG A 463 18.95 11.42 10.25
N GLY A 464 19.85 12.39 10.27
CA GLY A 464 19.59 13.80 10.00
C GLY A 464 20.04 14.28 8.62
N ASP A 465 20.51 13.39 7.74
CA ASP A 465 21.14 13.76 6.46
C ASP A 465 20.15 14.30 5.43
N VAL A 466 18.86 13.97 5.56
CA VAL A 466 17.80 14.46 4.67
C VAL A 466 17.26 15.80 5.15
N ARG A 467 17.55 16.86 4.38
CA ARG A 467 16.93 18.18 4.56
C ARG A 467 15.56 18.19 3.91
N ALA A 468 14.60 18.85 4.53
CA ALA A 468 13.24 18.93 4.01
C ALA A 468 12.55 20.24 4.36
N ARG A 469 11.68 20.71 3.47
CA ARG A 469 10.73 21.77 3.80
C ARG A 469 9.43 21.62 3.04
N GLY A 470 8.34 21.51 3.77
CA GLY A 470 6.98 21.43 3.26
C GLY A 470 6.19 22.72 3.50
N ARG A 471 5.36 23.07 2.53
CA ARG A 471 4.37 24.15 2.66
C ARG A 471 3.05 23.67 2.09
N TRP A 472 2.00 23.79 2.90
CA TRP A 472 0.63 23.63 2.44
C TRP A 472 0.07 25.01 2.06
N ARG A 473 -0.57 25.09 0.91
CA ARG A 473 -1.27 26.29 0.44
C ARG A 473 -2.41 25.88 -0.48
N ASP A 474 -3.61 26.39 -0.21
CA ASP A 474 -4.78 26.28 -1.09
C ASP A 474 -5.10 24.83 -1.54
N GLY A 475 -5.03 23.88 -0.60
CA GLY A 475 -5.32 22.46 -0.87
C GLY A 475 -4.18 21.68 -1.52
N LEU A 476 -2.96 22.22 -1.52
CA LEU A 476 -1.77 21.60 -2.13
C LEU A 476 -0.61 21.60 -1.13
N TRP A 477 -0.02 20.43 -0.91
CA TRP A 477 1.30 20.32 -0.31
C TRP A 477 2.38 20.48 -1.38
N THR A 478 3.39 21.31 -1.08
CA THR A 478 4.64 21.41 -1.83
C THR A 478 5.78 21.08 -0.87
N LEU A 479 6.51 20.00 -1.16
CA LEU A 479 7.60 19.50 -0.34
C LEU A 479 8.89 19.48 -1.15
N GLU A 480 9.93 20.11 -0.62
CA GLU A 480 11.27 20.01 -1.15
C GLU A 480 12.13 19.15 -0.21
N LEU A 481 12.91 18.24 -0.79
CA LEU A 481 13.84 17.34 -0.10
C LEU A 481 15.24 17.52 -0.70
N ALA A 482 16.27 17.38 0.12
CA ALA A 482 17.65 17.34 -0.37
C ALA A 482 18.52 16.40 0.45
N ARG A 483 19.38 15.65 -0.24
CA ARG A 483 20.44 14.80 0.34
C ARG A 483 21.63 14.77 -0.59
N LEU A 484 22.81 14.45 -0.06
CA LEU A 484 23.94 14.05 -0.87
C LEU A 484 23.57 12.87 -1.78
N GLN A 485 24.15 12.85 -2.97
CA GLN A 485 23.98 11.80 -3.96
C GLN A 485 24.42 10.44 -3.39
N ASP A 486 25.56 10.43 -2.68
CA ASP A 486 26.08 9.30 -1.92
C ASP A 486 26.55 9.80 -0.56
N THR A 487 25.94 9.32 0.51
CA THR A 487 26.28 9.66 1.90
C THR A 487 27.44 8.81 2.43
N GLY A 488 27.75 7.69 1.76
CA GLY A 488 28.65 6.65 2.26
C GLY A 488 28.09 5.82 3.42
N SER A 489 26.83 6.06 3.83
CA SER A 489 26.17 5.27 4.86
C SER A 489 25.82 3.87 4.35
N PRO A 490 26.02 2.81 5.14
CA PRO A 490 25.54 1.47 4.78
C PRO A 490 24.02 1.33 4.90
N PHE A 491 23.32 2.33 5.44
CA PHE A 491 21.87 2.36 5.59
C PHE A 491 21.16 3.12 4.45
N ASP A 492 21.94 3.80 3.62
CA ASP A 492 21.46 4.59 2.49
C ASP A 492 21.59 3.89 1.14
N VAL A 493 20.71 4.26 0.22
CA VAL A 493 20.83 3.92 -1.21
C VAL A 493 21.30 5.16 -1.97
N PRO A 494 22.45 5.11 -2.68
CA PRO A 494 22.90 6.22 -3.51
C PRO A 494 21.85 6.62 -4.55
N LEU A 495 21.65 7.92 -4.73
CA LEU A 495 20.81 8.50 -5.77
C LEU A 495 21.62 8.43 -7.07
N ALA A 496 21.55 7.31 -7.78
CA ALA A 496 22.32 7.09 -9.00
C ALA A 496 21.40 6.75 -10.17
N ALA A 497 21.96 6.76 -11.39
CA ALA A 497 21.23 6.26 -12.55
C ALA A 497 20.82 4.81 -12.30
N GLY A 498 19.52 4.53 -12.46
CA GLY A 498 18.97 3.20 -12.19
C GLY A 498 18.48 2.95 -10.76
N THR A 499 18.69 3.88 -9.81
CA THR A 499 18.00 3.85 -8.52
C THR A 499 16.48 4.00 -8.76
N TYR A 500 15.67 3.30 -7.98
CA TYR A 500 14.22 3.33 -8.05
C TYR A 500 13.63 4.06 -6.84
N LEU A 501 12.57 4.81 -7.08
CA LEU A 501 11.89 5.67 -6.11
C LEU A 501 10.40 5.34 -6.05
N TRP A 502 9.88 5.25 -4.82
CA TRP A 502 8.45 5.17 -4.52
C TRP A 502 8.07 6.25 -3.51
N VAL A 503 6.78 6.62 -3.52
CA VAL A 503 6.19 7.61 -2.62
C VAL A 503 4.94 7.02 -1.96
N ALA A 504 4.77 7.30 -0.67
CA ALA A 504 3.58 7.00 0.09
C ALA A 504 3.10 8.26 0.82
N LEU A 505 1.85 8.64 0.63
CA LEU A 505 1.26 9.81 1.28
C LEU A 505 0.42 9.38 2.48
N PHE A 506 0.43 10.15 3.56
CA PHE A 506 -0.43 9.96 4.69
C PHE A 506 -1.23 11.24 4.88
N ASN A 507 -2.54 11.17 4.73
CA ASN A 507 -3.45 12.23 5.15
C ASN A 507 -3.93 11.88 6.56
N HIS A 508 -3.53 12.68 7.55
CA HIS A 508 -3.81 12.52 8.98
C HIS A 508 -3.82 11.07 9.55
N ALA A 509 -2.90 10.23 9.08
CA ALA A 509 -2.86 8.81 9.46
C ALA A 509 -1.50 8.33 9.99
N GLN A 510 -1.54 7.48 11.01
CA GLN A 510 -0.33 6.88 11.58
C GLN A 510 0.27 5.83 10.64
N THR A 511 -0.52 4.89 10.15
CA THR A 511 -0.03 3.82 9.25
C THR A 511 -0.73 3.77 7.90
N ARG A 512 -1.96 4.27 7.75
CA ARG A 512 -2.78 4.16 6.52
C ARG A 512 -2.34 5.12 5.43
N HIS A 513 -1.14 4.90 4.90
CA HIS A 513 -0.67 5.61 3.73
C HIS A 513 -1.32 5.11 2.45
N SER A 514 -1.40 5.99 1.46
CA SER A 514 -1.57 5.60 0.07
C SER A 514 -0.28 4.98 -0.46
N TYR A 515 -0.36 4.23 -1.56
CA TYR A 515 0.82 3.63 -2.18
C TYR A 515 0.64 3.41 -3.68
N HIS A 516 1.75 3.12 -4.35
CA HIS A 516 1.81 2.61 -5.72
C HIS A 516 2.88 1.50 -5.76
N LEU A 517 2.76 0.57 -6.70
CA LEU A 517 3.66 -0.60 -6.77
C LEU A 517 4.80 -0.40 -7.76
N LEU A 518 4.58 0.36 -8.85
CA LEU A 518 5.62 0.62 -9.85
C LEU A 518 6.49 1.83 -9.50
N PRO A 519 7.83 1.74 -9.54
CA PRO A 519 8.70 2.86 -9.21
C PRO A 519 8.80 3.91 -10.33
N LEU A 520 9.38 5.05 -9.96
CA LEU A 520 10.13 5.89 -10.88
C LEU A 520 11.60 5.48 -10.88
N GLN A 521 12.19 5.25 -12.04
CA GLN A 521 13.63 5.03 -12.20
C GLN A 521 14.35 6.38 -12.40
N LEU A 522 15.37 6.64 -11.59
CA LEU A 522 16.19 7.83 -11.69
C LEU A 522 17.04 7.79 -12.96
N ARG A 523 17.01 8.89 -13.71
CA ARG A 523 17.85 9.17 -14.88
C ARG A 523 18.53 10.51 -14.68
N TRP A 524 19.69 10.69 -15.28
CA TRP A 524 20.48 11.92 -15.14
C TRP A 524 20.53 12.64 -16.48
N ALA A 525 20.34 13.96 -16.45
CA ALA A 525 20.50 14.84 -17.59
C ALA A 525 21.45 16.00 -17.22
N PRO A 526 22.32 16.41 -18.16
CA PRO A 526 23.25 17.51 -17.94
C PRO A 526 22.57 18.87 -17.90
#